data_AF-A0A3S4YLG7-F1
#
_entry.id   AF-A0A3S4YLG7-F1
#
_cell.length_a   1.000
_cell.length_b   1.000
_cell.length_c   1.000
_cell.angle_alpha   90.00
_cell.angle_beta   90.00
_cell.angle_gamma   90.00
#
_symmetry.space_group_name_H-M   'P 1'
#
loop_
_entity.id
_entity.type
_entity.pdbx_description
1 polymer ?
#
loop_
_entity_poly.entity_id
_entity_poly.type
_entity_poly.pdbx_seq_one_letter_code
_entity_poly.pdbx_strand_id
1 'polypeptide(L)'
;MQCQRGTRRAGVSYGLRYSTDKPTTLALIPLGYADGVPRIADGAPVRIYPRADAANPVEPRTYRVVGRIAMDQLVVDLEESGLADPARGILGGSAVLFGSGDNPPVEEWAAAAQTINYEIVTRISPRVIRIYRGGAWVEREVDGLHALGSLFGLDDEQTPETV
;
A
#
# COMPACT_ATOMS: atom_id res chain seq x y z
N MET A 1 -7.02 5.42 11.27
CA MET A 1 -5.89 4.88 12.07
C MET A 1 -6.12 5.15 13.54
N GLN A 2 -5.92 4.16 14.41
CA GLN A 2 -6.00 4.25 15.88
C GLN A 2 -4.57 4.20 16.47
N CYS A 3 -4.35 4.73 17.67
CA CYS A 3 -3.07 4.63 18.37
C CYS A 3 -3.27 4.15 19.80
N GLN A 4 -2.35 3.32 20.30
CA GLN A 4 -2.32 2.87 21.68
C GLN A 4 -0.92 3.02 22.27
N ARG A 5 -0.84 3.35 23.55
CA ARG A 5 0.43 3.40 24.29
C ARG A 5 0.92 1.98 24.58
N GLY A 6 2.14 1.65 24.16
CA GLY A 6 2.81 0.41 24.54
C GLY A 6 3.55 0.58 25.88
N THR A 7 3.32 -0.33 26.83
CA THR A 7 4.15 -0.48 28.04
C THR A 7 5.33 -1.41 27.74
N ARG A 8 6.44 -1.26 28.46
CA ARG A 8 7.65 -2.09 28.26
C ARG A 8 7.29 -3.58 28.36
N ARG A 9 7.76 -4.40 27.41
CA ARG A 9 7.45 -5.86 27.28
C ARG A 9 6.01 -6.22 26.89
N ALA A 10 5.20 -5.28 26.39
CA ALA A 10 3.93 -5.65 25.76
C ALA A 10 4.20 -6.37 24.43
N GLY A 11 3.78 -7.63 24.33
CA GLY A 11 3.89 -8.37 23.09
C GLY A 11 2.87 -7.85 22.08
N VAL A 12 3.34 -7.52 20.88
CA VAL A 12 2.53 -6.91 19.82
C VAL A 12 2.18 -7.95 18.75
N SER A 13 0.90 -7.96 18.36
CA SER A 13 0.33 -8.87 17.35
C SER A 13 0.45 -10.37 17.70
N TYR A 14 0.01 -11.23 16.79
CA TYR A 14 0.00 -12.67 16.96
C TYR A 14 1.40 -13.24 17.22
N GLY A 15 1.51 -14.06 18.27
CA GLY A 15 2.75 -14.75 18.64
C GLY A 15 3.74 -13.90 19.45
N LEU A 16 3.37 -12.68 19.85
CA LEU A 16 4.14 -11.81 20.75
C LEU A 16 5.61 -11.62 20.31
N ARG A 17 5.88 -11.66 19.00
CA ARG A 17 7.24 -11.64 18.46
C ARG A 17 7.93 -10.29 18.61
N TYR A 18 7.16 -9.23 18.74
CA TYR A 18 7.67 -7.89 18.99
C TYR A 18 7.38 -7.49 20.43
N SER A 19 8.42 -7.10 21.16
CA SER A 19 8.36 -6.56 22.51
C SER A 19 8.96 -5.17 22.48
N THR A 20 8.25 -4.19 23.02
CA THR A 20 8.75 -2.82 23.12
C THR A 20 9.81 -2.71 24.22
N ASP A 21 11.03 -2.32 23.86
CA ASP A 21 12.11 -2.10 24.82
C ASP A 21 11.96 -0.78 25.59
N LYS A 22 11.19 0.17 25.01
CA LYS A 22 10.94 1.51 25.53
C LYS A 22 9.45 1.86 25.42
N PRO A 23 8.93 2.79 26.24
CA PRO A 23 7.59 3.33 26.04
C PRO A 23 7.48 3.94 24.63
N THR A 24 6.51 3.47 23.86
CA THR A 24 6.29 3.92 22.48
C THR A 24 4.80 4.03 22.19
N THR A 25 4.46 4.69 21.08
CA THR A 25 3.11 4.73 20.54
C THR A 25 3.00 3.74 19.39
N LEU A 26 2.04 2.82 19.47
CA LEU A 26 1.75 1.87 18.41
C LEU A 26 0.56 2.36 17.58
N ALA A 27 0.77 2.46 16.29
CA ALA A 27 -0.23 2.83 15.29
C ALA A 27 -0.90 1.59 14.70
N LEU A 28 -2.23 1.55 14.76
CA LEU A 28 -3.07 0.52 14.15
C LEU A 28 -3.66 1.05 12.84
N ILE A 29 -3.23 0.46 11.74
CA ILE A 29 -3.70 0.79 10.39
C ILE A 29 -4.70 -0.29 9.98
N PRO A 30 -5.92 0.09 9.57
CA PRO A 30 -6.99 -0.85 9.19
C PRO A 30 -6.76 -1.36 7.75
N LEU A 31 -5.65 -2.07 7.58
CA LEU A 31 -5.29 -2.75 6.34
C LEU A 31 -4.52 -4.01 6.72
N GLY A 32 -4.92 -5.16 6.18
CA GLY A 32 -4.30 -6.44 6.52
C GLY A 32 -4.11 -7.36 5.32
N TYR A 33 -3.82 -8.63 5.59
CA TYR A 33 -3.54 -9.59 4.52
C TYR A 33 -4.77 -9.95 3.68
N ALA A 34 -5.99 -9.75 4.18
CA ALA A 34 -7.20 -9.91 3.37
C ALA A 34 -7.37 -8.78 2.34
N ASP A 35 -6.65 -7.67 2.52
CA ASP A 35 -6.60 -6.54 1.61
C ASP A 35 -5.46 -6.65 0.57
N GLY A 36 -4.62 -7.69 0.69
CA GLY A 36 -3.48 -7.93 -0.20
C GLY A 36 -2.12 -7.61 0.41
N VAL A 37 -2.06 -7.15 1.66
CA VAL A 37 -0.79 -6.84 2.34
C VAL A 37 -0.08 -8.15 2.73
N PRO A 38 1.18 -8.40 2.34
CA PRO A 38 1.84 -9.67 2.62
C PRO A 38 2.01 -9.92 4.12
N ARG A 39 1.54 -11.08 4.62
CA ARG A 39 1.55 -11.42 6.06
C ARG A 39 2.95 -11.42 6.70
N ILE A 40 3.99 -11.64 5.90
CA ILE A 40 5.38 -11.76 6.34
C ILE A 40 6.18 -10.45 6.19
N ALA A 41 5.55 -9.35 5.73
CA ALA A 41 6.20 -8.06 5.51
C ALA A 41 6.49 -7.28 6.81
N ASP A 42 7.10 -7.96 7.78
CA ASP A 42 7.63 -7.35 9.00
C ASP A 42 8.78 -6.39 8.64
N GLY A 43 8.83 -5.21 9.26
CA GLY A 43 9.80 -4.17 8.90
C GLY A 43 9.53 -3.41 7.60
N ALA A 44 8.40 -3.67 6.91
CA ALA A 44 8.02 -2.88 5.75
C ALA A 44 7.83 -1.39 6.12
N PRO A 45 8.20 -0.44 5.25
CA PRO A 45 8.06 0.98 5.54
C PRO A 45 6.60 1.44 5.39
N VAL A 46 6.16 2.30 6.29
CA VAL A 46 4.88 3.02 6.19
C VAL A 46 5.11 4.49 6.51
N ARG A 47 4.74 5.37 5.59
CA ARG A 47 4.81 6.82 5.82
C ARG A 47 3.51 7.32 6.42
N ILE A 48 3.61 8.00 7.56
CA ILE A 48 2.47 8.53 8.30
C ILE A 48 2.43 10.05 8.15
N TYR A 49 1.28 10.54 7.72
CA TYR A 49 0.97 11.95 7.57
C TYR A 49 -0.05 12.35 8.65
N PRO A 50 0.25 13.31 9.52
CA PRO A 50 -0.72 13.82 10.47
C PRO A 50 -1.84 14.57 9.76
N ARG A 51 -2.99 14.69 10.41
CA ARG A 51 -4.10 15.50 9.91
C ARG A 51 -3.69 16.97 9.83
N ALA A 52 -4.10 17.62 8.74
CA ALA A 52 -3.81 19.03 8.48
C ALA A 52 -4.52 19.99 9.48
N ASP A 53 -5.59 19.54 10.14
CA ASP A 53 -6.38 20.31 11.10
C ASP A 53 -5.88 20.18 12.56
N ALA A 54 -4.75 19.50 12.79
CA ALA A 54 -4.22 19.31 14.13
C ALA A 54 -3.63 20.61 14.70
N ALA A 55 -3.78 20.82 16.01
CA ALA A 55 -3.31 22.03 16.68
C ALA A 55 -1.77 22.14 16.76
N ASN A 56 -1.08 21.01 16.78
CA ASN A 56 0.39 20.93 16.85
C ASN A 56 0.87 19.67 16.11
N PRO A 57 0.73 19.63 14.76
CA PRO A 57 1.04 18.44 13.97
C PRO A 57 2.53 18.13 14.07
N VAL A 58 2.85 16.84 14.09
CA VAL A 58 4.23 16.38 13.89
C VAL A 58 4.59 16.40 12.41
N GLU A 59 5.87 16.25 12.08
CA GLU A 59 6.29 16.12 10.68
C GLU A 59 5.93 14.74 10.12
N PRO A 60 5.59 14.64 8.81
CA PRO A 60 5.40 13.36 8.16
C PRO A 60 6.70 12.53 8.20
N ARG A 61 6.60 11.28 8.70
CA ARG A 61 7.76 10.40 8.88
C ARG A 61 7.44 8.97 8.47
N THR A 62 8.46 8.28 8.00
CA THR A 62 8.41 6.85 7.68
C THR A 62 8.77 6.02 8.91
N TYR A 63 7.92 5.06 9.23
CA TYR A 63 8.05 4.12 10.34
C TYR A 63 8.01 2.69 9.81
N ARG A 64 8.22 1.72 10.70
CA ARG A 64 8.33 0.29 10.34
C ARG A 64 7.13 -0.49 10.86
N VAL A 65 6.61 -1.39 10.03
CA VAL A 65 5.66 -2.42 10.47
C VAL A 65 6.33 -3.30 11.52
N VAL A 66 5.60 -3.60 12.59
CA VAL A 66 6.09 -4.45 13.69
C VAL A 66 5.21 -5.67 13.89
N GLY A 67 5.84 -6.85 13.84
CA GLY A 67 5.18 -8.12 14.07
C GLY A 67 4.39 -8.60 12.85
N ARG A 68 3.59 -9.66 13.05
CA ARG A 68 2.80 -10.22 11.94
C ARG A 68 1.63 -9.32 11.57
N ILE A 69 1.39 -9.17 10.28
CA ILE A 69 0.19 -8.51 9.77
C ILE A 69 -1.02 -9.43 9.97
N ALA A 70 -2.08 -8.89 10.58
CA ALA A 70 -3.35 -9.59 10.82
C ALA A 70 -4.26 -9.52 9.58
N MET A 71 -5.47 -10.09 9.68
CA MET A 71 -6.39 -10.20 8.54
C MET A 71 -6.78 -8.84 7.99
N ASP A 72 -7.13 -7.91 8.88
CA ASP A 72 -7.68 -6.60 8.52
C ASP A 72 -6.90 -5.44 9.16
N GLN A 73 -5.74 -5.72 9.77
CA GLN A 73 -4.92 -4.70 10.42
C GLN A 73 -3.43 -5.03 10.45
N LEU A 74 -2.63 -3.96 10.45
CA LEU A 74 -1.19 -4.00 10.69
C LEU A 74 -0.81 -2.98 11.76
N VAL A 75 0.30 -3.24 12.44
CA VAL A 75 0.81 -2.39 13.51
C VAL A 75 2.13 -1.76 13.07
N VAL A 76 2.28 -0.46 13.34
CA VAL A 76 3.48 0.31 13.10
C VAL A 76 3.96 0.89 14.42
N ASP A 77 5.25 0.76 14.72
CA ASP A 77 5.84 1.40 15.90
C ASP A 77 6.30 2.82 15.53
N LEU A 78 5.79 3.82 16.25
CA LEU A 78 6.14 5.22 16.02
C LEU A 78 7.43 5.65 16.73
N GLU A 79 8.10 4.73 17.42
CA GLU A 79 9.37 4.91 18.13
C GLU A 79 9.39 6.02 19.21
N GLU A 80 8.25 6.68 19.44
CA GLU A 80 8.08 7.80 20.35
C GLU A 80 6.76 7.69 21.12
N SER A 81 6.83 7.93 22.43
CA SER A 81 5.64 7.95 23.29
C SER A 81 4.91 9.30 23.24
N GLY A 82 3.58 9.29 23.30
CA GLY A 82 2.78 10.51 23.37
C GLY A 82 2.26 11.02 22.02
N LEU A 83 2.58 10.32 20.92
CA LEU A 83 2.06 10.61 19.59
C LEU A 83 0.56 10.28 19.43
N ALA A 84 -0.03 9.59 20.41
CA ALA A 84 -1.47 9.35 20.47
C ALA A 84 -2.29 10.58 20.91
N ASP A 85 -1.65 11.68 21.33
CA ASP A 85 -2.35 12.93 21.64
C ASP A 85 -3.03 13.48 20.36
N PRO A 86 -4.36 13.75 20.38
CA PRO A 86 -5.08 14.30 19.24
C PRO A 86 -4.46 15.59 18.67
N ALA A 87 -3.81 16.41 19.51
CA ALA A 87 -3.13 17.63 19.09
C ALA A 87 -1.98 17.36 18.12
N ARG A 88 -1.38 16.16 18.15
CA ARG A 88 -0.29 15.74 17.24
C ARG A 88 -0.76 15.35 15.84
N GLY A 89 -2.06 15.13 15.66
CA GLY A 89 -2.66 14.82 14.35
C GLY A 89 -2.43 13.41 13.83
N ILE A 90 -1.71 12.54 14.56
CA ILE A 90 -1.46 11.16 14.13
C ILE A 90 -2.74 10.32 14.13
N LEU A 91 -3.60 10.49 15.15
CA LEU A 91 -4.93 9.88 15.17
C LEU A 91 -5.79 10.43 14.04
N GLY A 92 -6.33 9.52 13.22
CA GLY A 92 -7.08 9.89 12.00
C GLY A 92 -6.19 10.43 10.86
N GLY A 93 -4.87 10.46 11.03
CA GLY A 93 -3.92 10.76 9.97
C GLY A 93 -3.91 9.70 8.86
N SER A 94 -3.26 10.02 7.75
CA SER A 94 -3.14 9.13 6.60
C SER A 94 -1.87 8.27 6.71
N ALA A 95 -1.98 7.00 6.35
CA ALA A 95 -0.85 6.09 6.25
C ALA A 95 -0.67 5.66 4.79
N VAL A 96 0.53 5.85 4.25
CA VAL A 96 0.89 5.46 2.89
C VAL A 96 1.87 4.31 2.96
N LEU A 97 1.46 3.15 2.47
CA LEU A 97 2.31 1.96 2.41
C LEU A 97 3.39 2.15 1.34
N PHE A 98 2.99 2.51 0.13
CA PHE A 98 3.90 2.79 -0.98
C PHE A 98 3.31 3.81 -1.95
N GLY A 99 4.16 4.55 -2.66
CA GLY A 99 3.74 5.57 -3.63
C GLY A 99 4.90 6.40 -4.17
N SER A 100 4.58 7.45 -4.91
CA SER A 100 5.55 8.39 -5.48
C SER A 100 5.96 9.50 -4.50
N GLY A 101 7.03 10.24 -4.83
CA GLY A 101 7.50 11.38 -4.04
C GLY A 101 8.24 10.91 -2.78
N ASP A 102 7.90 11.49 -1.63
CA ASP A 102 8.50 11.13 -0.33
C ASP A 102 7.98 9.81 0.27
N ASN A 103 7.07 9.14 -0.44
CA ASN A 103 6.48 7.88 0.00
C ASN A 103 7.42 6.71 -0.25
N PRO A 104 7.29 5.61 0.52
CA PRO A 104 8.14 4.44 0.30
C PRO A 104 7.90 3.83 -1.08
N PRO A 105 8.95 3.36 -1.77
CA PRO A 105 8.81 2.62 -3.00
C PRO A 105 8.18 1.24 -2.73
N VAL A 106 7.48 0.70 -3.73
CA VAL A 106 6.86 -0.63 -3.61
C VAL A 106 7.91 -1.75 -3.52
N GLU A 107 9.12 -1.50 -4.02
CA GLU A 107 10.27 -2.38 -3.95
C GLU A 107 10.70 -2.67 -2.51
N GLU A 108 10.58 -1.70 -1.59
CA GLU A 108 10.87 -1.94 -0.17
C GLU A 108 9.84 -2.88 0.46
N TRP A 109 8.57 -2.81 0.03
CA TRP A 109 7.54 -3.77 0.43
C TRP A 109 7.81 -5.16 -0.15
N ALA A 110 8.25 -5.23 -1.39
CA ALA A 110 8.63 -6.48 -2.05
C ALA A 110 9.80 -7.14 -1.32
N ALA A 111 10.83 -6.37 -0.95
CA ALA A 111 11.97 -6.84 -0.18
C ALA A 111 11.56 -7.38 1.20
N ALA A 112 10.72 -6.64 1.95
CA ALA A 112 10.19 -7.09 3.25
C ALA A 112 9.35 -8.37 3.12
N ALA A 113 8.65 -8.54 2.00
CA ALA A 113 7.84 -9.71 1.70
C ALA A 113 8.58 -10.84 0.94
N GLN A 114 9.89 -10.69 0.68
CA GLN A 114 10.72 -11.65 -0.05
C GLN A 114 10.17 -12.01 -1.44
N THR A 115 9.69 -11.00 -2.16
CA THR A 115 9.08 -11.14 -3.49
C THR A 115 9.49 -9.98 -4.40
N ILE A 116 8.83 -9.85 -5.56
CA ILE A 116 8.99 -8.77 -6.52
C ILE A 116 7.86 -7.74 -6.42
N ASN A 117 8.12 -6.51 -6.87
CA ASN A 117 7.16 -5.42 -6.85
C ASN A 117 5.83 -5.74 -7.55
N TYR A 118 5.87 -6.48 -8.67
CA TYR A 118 4.67 -6.93 -9.40
C TYR A 118 3.72 -7.74 -8.53
N GLU A 119 4.23 -8.60 -7.64
CA GLU A 119 3.38 -9.36 -6.73
C GLU A 119 2.71 -8.47 -5.68
N ILE A 120 3.38 -7.41 -5.23
CA ILE A 120 2.78 -6.48 -4.25
C ILE A 120 1.59 -5.75 -4.86
N VAL A 121 1.74 -5.20 -6.06
CA VAL A 121 0.67 -4.41 -6.70
C VAL A 121 -0.48 -5.28 -7.21
N THR A 122 -0.20 -6.50 -7.65
CA THR A 122 -1.23 -7.41 -8.19
C THR A 122 -2.03 -8.13 -7.11
N ARG A 123 -1.51 -8.24 -5.88
CA ARG A 123 -2.20 -8.89 -4.75
C ARG A 123 -3.27 -8.01 -4.10
N ILE A 124 -3.37 -6.73 -4.43
CA ILE A 124 -4.33 -5.81 -3.80
C ILE A 124 -5.76 -6.30 -4.02
N SER A 125 -6.44 -6.64 -2.92
CA SER A 125 -7.75 -7.27 -2.90
C SER A 125 -8.86 -6.33 -3.40
N PRO A 126 -9.95 -6.84 -3.99
CA PRO A 126 -11.16 -6.06 -4.32
C PRO A 126 -11.73 -5.21 -3.16
N ARG A 127 -11.44 -5.55 -1.90
CA ARG A 127 -11.85 -4.79 -0.71
C ARG A 127 -11.32 -3.35 -0.68
N VAL A 128 -10.18 -3.10 -1.30
CA VAL A 128 -9.56 -1.77 -1.35
C VAL A 128 -10.24 -0.93 -2.42
N ILE A 129 -10.70 0.27 -2.09
CA ILE A 129 -11.33 1.17 -3.08
C ILE A 129 -10.25 1.69 -4.05
N ARG A 130 -10.48 1.55 -5.36
CA ARG A 130 -9.62 2.15 -6.39
C ARG A 130 -10.19 3.50 -6.79
N ILE A 131 -9.34 4.53 -6.76
CA ILE A 131 -9.67 5.87 -7.25
C ILE A 131 -8.71 6.18 -8.40
N TYR A 132 -9.24 6.24 -9.62
CA TYR A 132 -8.46 6.59 -10.81
C TYR A 132 -8.36 8.11 -10.93
N ARG A 133 -7.14 8.64 -10.95
CA ARG A 133 -6.88 10.07 -11.15
C ARG A 133 -6.33 10.29 -12.56
N GLY A 134 -7.21 10.73 -13.47
CA GLY A 134 -6.87 11.32 -14.76
C GLY A 134 -5.93 10.51 -15.64
N GLY A 135 -6.46 9.50 -16.33
CA GLY A 135 -5.82 8.97 -17.54
C GLY A 135 -6.52 9.57 -18.76
N ALA A 136 -5.83 10.41 -19.53
CA ALA A 136 -6.21 10.62 -20.92
C ALA A 136 -5.71 9.40 -21.69
N TRP A 137 -6.58 8.40 -21.85
CA TRP A 137 -6.31 7.31 -22.78
C TRP A 137 -6.51 7.87 -24.18
N VAL A 138 -5.40 8.18 -24.87
CA VAL A 138 -5.45 8.33 -26.32
C VAL A 138 -5.39 6.92 -26.88
N GLU A 139 -6.54 6.40 -27.28
CA GLU A 139 -6.58 5.26 -28.18
C GLU A 139 -5.96 5.75 -29.49
N ARG A 140 -4.67 5.45 -29.69
CA ARG A 140 -4.08 5.64 -31.00
C ARG A 140 -4.55 4.43 -31.80
N GLU A 141 -5.59 4.65 -32.59
CA GLU A 141 -6.07 3.70 -33.59
C GLU A 141 -4.85 3.14 -34.32
N VAL A 142 -4.66 1.83 -34.25
CA VAL A 142 -3.55 1.13 -34.91
C VAL A 142 -3.91 0.94 -36.38
N ASP A 143 -4.27 2.02 -37.06
CA ASP A 143 -4.68 2.01 -38.48
C ASP A 143 -3.52 1.71 -39.43
N GLY A 144 -2.30 1.53 -38.91
CA GLY A 144 -1.11 1.27 -39.71
C GLY A 144 -0.76 -0.20 -39.92
N LEU A 145 -1.32 -1.16 -39.16
CA LEU A 145 -0.91 -2.57 -39.30
C LEU A 145 -1.72 -3.35 -40.36
N HIS A 146 -2.97 -2.96 -40.64
CA HIS A 146 -3.75 -3.57 -41.73
C HIS A 146 -3.31 -3.10 -43.12
N ALA A 147 -2.66 -1.93 -43.22
CA ALA A 147 -2.07 -1.43 -44.46
C ALA A 147 -0.81 -2.19 -44.91
N LEU A 148 -0.26 -3.08 -44.07
CA LEU A 148 0.82 -3.99 -44.48
C LEU A 148 0.29 -5.27 -45.14
N GLY A 149 -0.96 -5.68 -44.88
CA GLY A 149 -1.57 -6.84 -45.55
C GLY A 149 -1.80 -6.61 -47.04
N SER A 150 -2.23 -5.40 -47.41
CA SER A 150 -2.40 -5.00 -48.82
C SER A 150 -1.08 -4.79 -49.56
N LEU A 151 0.05 -4.65 -48.86
CA LEU A 151 1.39 -4.61 -49.45
C LEU A 151 1.92 -6.01 -49.80
N PHE A 152 1.39 -7.07 -49.16
CA PHE A 152 1.79 -8.46 -49.36
C PHE A 152 0.81 -9.29 -50.20
N GLY A 153 -0.26 -8.69 -50.72
CA GLY A 153 -1.12 -9.32 -51.73
C GLY A 153 -1.77 -10.63 -51.29
N LEU A 154 -2.27 -10.68 -50.06
CA LEU A 154 -3.04 -11.82 -49.54
C LEU A 154 -4.50 -11.44 -49.30
N ASP A 155 -5.23 -11.16 -50.37
CA ASP A 155 -6.69 -11.23 -50.37
C ASP A 155 -7.08 -12.35 -51.32
N ASP A 156 -7.45 -13.51 -50.78
CA ASP A 156 -8.09 -14.58 -51.55
C ASP A 156 -9.38 -15.03 -50.84
N GLU A 157 -10.48 -14.59 -51.45
CA GLU A 157 -11.78 -15.23 -51.64
C GLU A 157 -12.59 -15.90 -50.51
N GLN A 158 -13.89 -15.54 -50.57
CA GLN A 158 -15.10 -16.31 -50.26
C GLN A 158 -15.68 -16.26 -48.84
N THR A 159 -16.55 -15.27 -48.64
CA THR A 159 -17.82 -15.47 -47.94
C THR A 159 -18.71 -16.45 -48.72
N PRO A 160 -19.38 -17.41 -48.06
CA PRO A 160 -20.68 -17.85 -48.51
C PRO A 160 -21.78 -17.41 -47.54
N GLU A 161 -22.93 -17.20 -48.16
CA GLU A 161 -24.13 -16.54 -47.67
C GLU A 161 -24.87 -17.27 -46.54
N THR A 162 -25.66 -16.47 -45.85
CA THR A 162 -26.75 -16.74 -44.92
C THR A 162 -27.67 -17.91 -45.31
N VAL A 163 -28.03 -18.72 -44.31
CA VAL A 163 -29.40 -19.23 -44.07
C VAL A 163 -29.74 -19.01 -42.61
#